data_AF-A0A8J2S0W4-F1
#
_entry.id   AF-A0A8J2S0W4-F1
#
_cell.length_a   1.000
_cell.length_b   1.000
_cell.length_c   1.000
_cell.angle_alpha   90.00
_cell.angle_beta   90.00
_cell.angle_gamma   90.00
#
_symmetry.space_group_name_H-M   'P 1'
#
loop_
_entity.id
_entity.type
_entity.pdbx_description
1 polymer ?
#
loop_
_entity_poly.entity_id
_entity_poly.type
_entity_poly.pdbx_seq_one_letter_code
_entity_poly.pdbx_strand_id
1 'polypeptide(L)'
;MLITRVVCNRATKPDNFWKRRRVFKLTAHYYGRKRNCYSIAIKYLHRALAYVRKSRQLKKRDAIELWQQRISAGCRELGSSYEVLVRGMARCQIALDKKTLANLAIWEPRTFSSH
;
A
#
# COMPACT_ATOMS: atom_id res chain seq x y z
N MET A 1 32.72 -16.78 -59.96
CA MET A 1 31.30 -16.99 -59.58
C MET A 1 31.17 -16.80 -58.08
N LEU A 2 30.52 -15.71 -57.70
CA LEU A 2 30.47 -15.17 -56.33
C LEU A 2 29.44 -15.88 -55.45
N ILE A 3 29.85 -16.15 -54.21
CA ILE A 3 29.06 -16.08 -52.97
C ILE A 3 27.83 -17.00 -52.88
N THR A 4 28.04 -18.25 -52.45
CA THR A 4 26.99 -19.06 -51.83
C THR A 4 26.82 -18.69 -50.35
N ARG A 5 25.95 -17.69 -50.12
CA ARG A 5 24.95 -17.64 -49.03
C ARG A 5 25.37 -18.17 -47.64
N VAL A 6 26.13 -17.39 -46.87
CA VAL A 6 26.08 -17.45 -45.39
C VAL A 6 25.02 -16.46 -44.92
N VAL A 7 23.76 -16.87 -44.97
CA VAL A 7 22.67 -16.18 -44.26
C VAL A 7 22.03 -17.24 -43.37
N CYS A 8 21.84 -16.89 -42.09
CA CYS A 8 21.20 -17.66 -41.01
C CYS A 8 22.14 -18.35 -40.00
N ASN A 9 22.89 -17.58 -39.19
CA ASN A 9 23.35 -18.10 -37.88
C ASN A 9 23.34 -17.04 -36.76
N ARG A 10 22.27 -16.25 -36.67
CA ARG A 10 21.93 -15.48 -35.45
C ARG A 10 20.48 -15.79 -35.06
N ALA A 11 20.21 -17.03 -34.68
CA ALA A 11 18.97 -17.31 -33.96
C ALA A 11 18.98 -16.51 -32.64
N THR A 12 17.93 -15.73 -32.38
CA THR A 12 17.81 -15.08 -31.07
C THR A 12 17.69 -16.17 -30.01
N LYS A 13 18.48 -16.07 -28.94
CA LYS A 13 18.47 -17.04 -27.85
C LYS A 13 17.08 -17.06 -27.18
N PRO A 14 16.64 -18.20 -26.60
CA PRO A 14 15.32 -18.32 -25.96
C PRO A 14 15.20 -17.50 -24.65
N ASP A 15 16.25 -16.80 -24.23
CA ASP A 15 16.29 -15.99 -23.01
C ASP A 15 15.23 -14.88 -22.99
N ASN A 16 14.90 -14.31 -24.16
CA ASN A 16 13.86 -13.29 -24.31
C ASN A 16 12.46 -13.81 -23.94
N PHE A 17 12.16 -15.07 -24.24
CA PHE A 17 10.87 -15.69 -23.88
C PHE A 17 10.72 -15.78 -22.35
N TRP A 18 11.74 -16.29 -21.65
CA TRP A 18 11.74 -16.41 -20.19
C TRP A 18 11.72 -15.06 -19.47
N LYS A 19 12.38 -14.02 -20.03
CA LYS A 19 12.28 -12.63 -19.55
C LYS A 19 10.84 -12.11 -19.65
N ARG A 20 10.18 -12.28 -20.80
CA ARG A 20 8.78 -11.85 -21.00
C ARG A 20 7.82 -12.64 -20.12
N ARG A 21 8.03 -13.96 -19.97
CA ARG A 21 7.22 -14.82 -19.10
C ARG A 21 7.25 -14.37 -17.64
N ARG A 22 8.39 -13.89 -17.12
CA ARG A 22 8.48 -13.30 -15.77
C ARG A 22 7.58 -12.09 -15.61
N VAL A 23 7.57 -11.18 -16.60
CA VAL A 23 6.68 -10.01 -16.60
C VAL A 23 5.22 -10.46 -16.60
N PHE A 24 4.84 -11.41 -17.47
CA PHE A 24 3.47 -11.92 -17.52
C PHE A 24 3.00 -12.64 -16.26
N LYS A 25 3.89 -13.30 -15.51
CA LYS A 25 3.56 -13.85 -14.20
C LYS A 25 3.16 -12.75 -13.21
N LEU A 26 3.88 -11.64 -13.20
CA LEU A 26 3.58 -10.50 -12.33
C LEU A 26 2.31 -9.76 -12.79
N THR A 27 2.06 -9.71 -14.10
CA THR A 27 0.92 -8.97 -14.68
C THR A 27 -0.33 -9.81 -14.92
N ALA A 28 -0.37 -11.09 -14.51
CA ALA A 28 -1.46 -12.02 -14.82
C ALA A 28 -2.84 -11.54 -14.31
N HIS A 29 -2.87 -10.86 -13.17
CA HIS A 29 -4.09 -10.35 -12.54
C HIS A 29 -4.63 -9.06 -13.18
N TYR A 30 -3.90 -8.46 -14.12
CA TYR A 30 -4.38 -7.27 -14.80
C TYR A 30 -5.45 -7.59 -15.85
N TYR A 31 -6.47 -6.75 -15.94
CA TYR A 31 -7.52 -6.83 -16.95
C TYR A 31 -7.10 -6.40 -18.38
N GLY A 32 -7.56 -7.11 -19.41
CA GLY A 32 -7.39 -6.70 -20.81
C GLY A 32 -5.95 -6.78 -21.35
N ARG A 33 -5.57 -5.86 -22.25
CA ARG A 33 -4.27 -5.93 -22.98
C ARG A 33 -3.03 -5.84 -22.09
N LYS A 34 -3.14 -5.30 -20.87
CA LYS A 34 -2.02 -5.21 -19.90
C LYS A 34 -1.55 -6.55 -19.33
N ARG A 35 -2.33 -7.64 -19.46
CA ARG A 35 -1.86 -9.01 -19.16
C ARG A 35 -1.29 -9.76 -20.37
N ASN A 36 -1.60 -9.34 -21.60
CA ASN A 36 -1.26 -10.10 -22.81
C ASN A 36 -0.16 -9.44 -23.67
N CYS A 37 -0.11 -8.10 -23.71
CA CYS A 37 0.82 -7.35 -24.57
C CYS A 37 2.04 -6.87 -23.77
N TYR A 38 3.24 -7.35 -24.10
CA TYR A 38 4.47 -7.07 -23.35
C TYR A 38 4.77 -5.57 -23.17
N SER A 39 4.69 -4.79 -24.26
CA SER A 39 4.99 -3.35 -24.24
C SER A 39 4.04 -2.54 -23.35
N ILE A 40 2.81 -3.02 -23.18
CA ILE A 40 1.83 -2.41 -22.27
C ILE A 40 2.08 -2.93 -20.85
N ALA A 41 2.21 -4.24 -20.69
CA ALA A 41 2.43 -4.91 -19.40
C ALA A 41 3.60 -4.31 -18.63
N ILE A 42 4.73 -4.06 -19.29
CA ILE A 42 5.94 -3.53 -18.65
C ILE A 42 5.73 -2.11 -18.09
N LYS A 43 5.04 -1.24 -18.85
CA LYS A 43 4.73 0.14 -18.41
C LYS A 43 3.86 0.14 -17.15
N TYR A 44 2.83 -0.70 -17.13
CA TYR A 44 1.95 -0.83 -15.96
C TYR A 44 2.66 -1.47 -14.77
N LEU A 45 3.50 -2.48 -14.99
CA LEU A 45 4.29 -3.11 -13.95
C LEU A 45 5.21 -2.10 -13.27
N HIS A 46 5.95 -1.29 -14.03
CA HIS A 46 6.82 -0.25 -13.46
C HIS A 46 6.03 0.78 -12.65
N ARG A 47 4.89 1.23 -13.18
CA ARG A 47 4.00 2.14 -12.46
C ARG A 47 3.52 1.53 -11.14
N ALA A 48 3.06 0.27 -11.17
CA ALA A 48 2.58 -0.42 -9.98
C ALA A 48 3.68 -0.58 -8.92
N LEU A 49 4.90 -0.95 -9.31
CA LEU A 49 6.02 -1.05 -8.38
C LEU A 49 6.36 0.30 -7.72
N ALA A 50 6.29 1.40 -8.47
CA ALA A 50 6.47 2.74 -7.92
C ALA A 50 5.36 3.09 -6.90
N TYR A 51 4.10 2.77 -7.21
CA TYR A 51 3.00 2.95 -6.26
C TYR A 51 3.19 2.09 -5.01
N VAL A 52 3.53 0.80 -5.13
CA VAL A 52 3.73 -0.10 -3.98
C VAL A 52 4.72 0.50 -2.98
N ARG A 53 5.82 1.09 -3.46
CA ARG A 53 6.80 1.77 -2.59
C ARG A 53 6.17 2.94 -1.84
N LYS A 54 5.43 3.81 -2.55
CA LYS A 54 4.73 4.96 -1.95
C LYS A 54 3.63 4.53 -0.97
N SER A 55 2.82 3.55 -1.34
CA SER A 55 1.68 3.04 -0.59
C SER A 55 2.06 2.47 0.78
N ARG A 56 3.27 1.91 0.93
CA ARG A 56 3.77 1.46 2.25
C ARG A 56 3.89 2.61 3.25
N GLN A 57 4.27 3.80 2.79
CA GLN A 57 4.33 4.99 3.64
C GLN A 57 2.93 5.59 3.86
N LEU A 58 2.11 5.66 2.82
CA LEU A 58 0.75 6.19 2.90
C LEU A 58 -0.13 5.36 3.83
N LYS A 59 -0.07 4.03 3.77
CA LYS A 59 -0.83 3.13 4.66
C LYS A 59 -0.64 3.47 6.15
N LYS A 60 0.55 3.92 6.55
CA LYS A 60 0.81 4.33 7.93
C LYS A 60 0.08 5.65 8.26
N ARG A 61 0.07 6.61 7.33
CA ARG A 61 -0.64 7.89 7.48
C ARG A 61 -2.16 7.67 7.55
N ASP A 62 -2.69 6.89 6.61
CA ASP A 62 -4.13 6.58 6.53
C ASP A 62 -4.61 5.87 7.82
N ALA A 63 -3.79 4.98 8.39
CA ALA A 63 -4.11 4.32 9.66
C ALA A 63 -4.12 5.30 10.84
N ILE A 64 -3.16 6.23 10.92
CA ILE A 64 -3.10 7.23 12.00
C ILE A 64 -4.29 8.19 11.91
N GLU A 65 -4.64 8.62 10.69
CA GLU A 65 -5.80 9.48 10.45
C GLU A 65 -7.10 8.77 10.86
N LEU A 66 -7.27 7.51 10.46
CA LEU A 66 -8.42 6.70 10.86
C LEU A 66 -8.53 6.56 12.39
N TRP A 67 -7.43 6.31 13.09
CA TRP A 67 -7.45 6.22 14.55
C TRP A 67 -7.81 7.55 15.19
N GLN A 68 -7.29 8.66 14.68
CA GLN A 68 -7.64 9.99 15.17
C GLN A 68 -9.13 10.30 14.94
N GLN A 69 -9.69 9.93 13.79
CA GLN A 69 -11.12 10.08 13.50
C GLN A 69 -11.99 9.25 14.46
N ARG A 70 -11.61 8.00 14.72
CA ARG A 70 -12.31 7.11 15.66
C ARG A 70 -12.30 7.65 17.09
N ILE A 71 -11.14 8.09 17.58
CA ILE A 71 -11.02 8.69 18.91
C ILE A 71 -11.85 9.98 18.97
N SER A 72 -11.79 10.80 17.92
CA SER A 72 -12.58 12.04 17.86
C SER A 72 -14.09 11.76 17.91
N ALA A 73 -14.57 10.69 17.28
CA ALA A 73 -15.96 10.26 17.38
C ALA A 73 -16.32 9.86 18.82
N GLY A 74 -15.51 9.03 19.47
CA GLY A 74 -15.74 8.64 20.88
C GLY A 74 -15.68 9.82 21.85
N CYS A 75 -14.77 10.78 21.66
CA CYS A 75 -14.73 12.00 22.46
C CYS A 75 -16.02 12.83 22.30
N ARG A 76 -16.54 12.94 21.07
CA ARG A 76 -17.78 13.69 20.80
C ARG A 76 -18.99 13.09 21.51
N GLU A 77 -19.07 11.76 21.59
CA GLU A 77 -20.12 11.07 22.36
C GLU A 77 -20.07 11.41 23.85
N LEU A 78 -18.88 11.68 24.39
CA LEU A 78 -18.65 12.12 25.77
C LEU A 78 -18.68 13.65 25.94
N GLY A 79 -19.00 14.41 24.89
CA GLY A 79 -19.05 15.88 24.91
C GLY A 79 -17.68 16.56 24.96
N SER A 80 -16.58 15.84 24.68
CA SER A 80 -15.22 16.37 24.67
C SER A 80 -14.59 16.38 23.26
N SER A 81 -13.51 17.13 23.11
CA SER A 81 -12.73 17.20 21.87
C SER A 81 -11.42 16.41 22.00
N TYR A 82 -10.97 15.79 20.91
CA TYR A 82 -9.71 15.04 20.86
C TYR A 82 -8.50 15.83 21.40
N GLU A 83 -8.42 17.13 21.12
CA GLU A 83 -7.34 18.00 21.60
C GLU A 83 -7.30 18.11 23.13
N VAL A 84 -8.49 18.16 23.77
CA VAL A 84 -8.62 18.21 25.22
C VAL A 84 -8.14 16.90 25.82
N LEU A 85 -8.53 15.77 25.23
CA LEU A 85 -8.09 14.43 25.63
C LEU A 85 -6.55 14.33 25.58
N VAL A 86 -5.93 14.64 24.44
CA VAL A 86 -4.48 14.54 24.28
C VAL A 86 -3.73 15.46 25.24
N ARG A 87 -4.25 16.68 25.46
CA ARG A 87 -3.67 17.61 26.44
C ARG A 87 -3.78 17.07 27.87
N GLY A 88 -4.90 16.44 28.22
CA GLY A 88 -5.10 15.78 29.52
C GLY A 88 -4.12 14.63 29.74
N MET A 89 -4.02 13.72 28.76
CA MET A 89 -3.11 12.57 28.82
C MET A 89 -1.64 12.98 28.94
N ALA A 90 -1.22 14.04 28.23
CA ALA A 90 0.14 14.56 28.32
C ALA A 90 0.45 15.13 29.72
N ARG A 91 -0.52 15.80 30.36
CA ARG A 91 -0.38 16.30 31.73
C ARG A 91 -0.29 15.17 32.76
N CYS A 92 -1.07 14.11 32.56
CA CYS A 92 -1.06 12.90 33.38
C CYS A 92 0.10 11.95 33.06
N GLN A 93 0.99 12.31 32.11
CA GLN A 93 2.13 11.51 31.66
C GLN A 93 1.76 10.11 31.15
N ILE A 94 0.56 9.96 30.57
CA ILE A 94 0.08 8.68 30.05
C ILE A 94 0.55 8.51 28.60
N ALA A 95 1.55 7.63 28.40
CA ALA A 95 2.08 7.29 27.08
C ALA A 95 1.28 6.15 26.43
N LEU A 96 0.12 6.49 25.83
CA LEU A 96 -0.75 5.55 25.11
C LEU A 96 -0.70 5.78 23.60
N ASP A 97 -0.63 4.68 22.84
CA ASP A 97 -0.70 4.72 21.39
C ASP A 97 -2.12 5.05 20.90
N LYS A 98 -2.21 5.78 19.78
CA LYS A 98 -3.52 6.06 19.14
C LYS A 98 -4.25 4.79 18.70
N LYS A 99 -3.50 3.73 18.34
CA LYS A 99 -4.08 2.44 17.94
C LYS A 99 -4.83 1.78 19.10
N THR A 100 -4.20 1.72 20.28
CA THR A 100 -4.81 1.10 21.46
C THR A 100 -5.97 1.96 21.94
N LEU A 101 -5.81 3.28 21.96
CA LEU A 101 -6.87 4.22 22.33
C LEU A 101 -8.10 4.12 21.40
N ALA A 102 -7.88 4.03 20.09
CA ALA A 102 -8.98 3.83 19.13
C ALA A 102 -9.67 2.47 19.30
N ASN A 103 -8.96 1.43 19.72
CA ASN A 103 -9.57 0.14 20.03
C ASN A 103 -10.40 0.20 21.33
N LEU A 104 -9.89 0.87 22.37
CA LEU A 104 -10.64 1.08 23.62
C LEU A 104 -11.94 1.84 23.37
N ALA A 105 -11.91 2.88 22.53
CA ALA A 105 -13.11 3.62 22.16
C ALA A 105 -14.19 2.75 21.48
N ILE A 106 -13.81 1.68 20.78
CA ILE A 106 -14.75 0.79 20.08
C ILE A 106 -15.26 -0.31 21.01
N TRP A 107 -14.36 -0.98 21.72
CA TRP A 107 -14.67 -2.22 22.44
C TRP A 107 -15.01 -1.99 23.91
N GLU A 108 -14.41 -0.98 24.54
CA GLU A 108 -14.46 -0.75 25.98
C GLU A 108 -14.85 0.70 26.30
N PRO A 109 -16.11 1.10 26.04
CA PRO A 109 -16.57 2.47 26.23
C PRO A 109 -16.48 2.92 27.69
N ARG A 110 -16.59 2.00 28.65
CA ARG A 110 -16.45 2.29 30.09
C ARG A 110 -15.04 2.75 30.44
N THR A 111 -14.03 2.00 30.01
CA THR A 111 -12.62 2.35 30.20
C THR A 111 -12.30 3.65 29.47
N PHE A 112 -12.84 3.80 28.26
CA PHE A 112 -12.73 5.05 27.51
C PHE A 112 -13.53 6.19 28.12
N SER A 113 -14.47 6.03 29.05
CA SER A 113 -15.12 7.18 29.71
C SER A 113 -14.34 7.69 30.93
N SER A 114 -13.41 6.89 31.45
CA SER A 114 -12.69 7.14 32.69
C SER A 114 -11.29 7.77 32.49
N HIS A 115 -10.98 8.21 31.27
CA HIS A 115 -9.67 8.73 30.90
C HIS A 115 -9.38 10.14 31.43
#